data_AF-A0A9W6QFN3-F1
#
_entry.id   AF-A0A9W6QFN3-F1
#
_cell.length_a   1.000
_cell.length_b   1.000
_cell.length_c   1.000
_cell.angle_alpha   90.00
_cell.angle_beta   90.00
_cell.angle_gamma   90.00
#
_symmetry.space_group_name_H-M   'P 1'
#
loop_
_entity.id
_entity.type
_entity.pdbx_description
1 polymer ?
#
loop_
_entity_poly.entity_id
_entity_poly.type
_entity_poly.pdbx_seq_one_letter_code
_entity_poly.pdbx_strand_id
1 'polypeptide(L)'
;MDPEVHNSLTRILGHAAPYEQAEVDRVDSVLVRFAKSVDGLSDLPRLGALVLSAPDVTAIPDLADLPLLSILEVSDSDVTDVRALTTAPRLRDVSLLRNKITDLVPVLDCARLESLDVTGNPLSEDSYRRVLAELRDRGVRVVASQEREWTLTLALHAAGLPFSYYLGGDDRHLLSRPGVARSPYPHVGHINVPPDELEHLLDDDPAGIEPLFDDPDRVLWHL
;
A
#
# COMPACT_ATOMS: atom_id res chain seq x y z
N MET A 1 21.35 4.28 6.22
CA MET A 1 20.46 3.11 6.27
C MET A 1 19.36 3.39 7.27
N ASP A 2 18.11 3.25 6.86
CA ASP A 2 16.95 3.37 7.73
C ASP A 2 16.99 2.31 8.86
N PRO A 3 16.64 2.65 10.12
CA PRO A 3 16.66 1.68 11.22
C PRO A 3 15.80 0.44 10.97
N GLU A 4 14.68 0.56 10.27
CA GLU A 4 13.79 -0.58 10.01
C GLU A 4 14.32 -1.47 8.88
N VAL A 5 15.01 -0.88 7.90
CA VAL A 5 15.78 -1.65 6.91
C VAL A 5 16.88 -2.45 7.62
N HIS A 6 17.62 -1.80 8.54
CA HIS A 6 18.64 -2.46 9.35
C HIS A 6 18.08 -3.58 10.24
N ASN A 7 16.95 -3.34 10.92
CA ASN A 7 16.27 -4.35 11.72
C ASN A 7 15.84 -5.55 10.87
N SER A 8 15.39 -5.29 9.64
CA SER A 8 15.05 -6.36 8.72
C SER A 8 16.26 -7.20 8.31
N LEU A 9 17.39 -6.57 8.00
CA LEU A 9 18.63 -7.29 7.71
C LEU A 9 19.10 -8.12 8.91
N THR A 10 19.06 -7.56 10.12
CA THR A 10 19.40 -8.30 11.36
C THR A 10 18.57 -9.58 11.51
N ARG A 11 17.27 -9.51 11.19
CA ARG A 11 16.37 -10.67 11.25
C ARG A 11 16.67 -11.71 10.17
N ILE A 12 16.97 -11.26 8.96
CA ILE A 12 17.28 -12.14 7.80
C ILE A 12 18.61 -12.86 8.01
N LEU A 13 19.63 -12.13 8.47
CA LEU A 13 21.00 -12.64 8.64
C LEU A 13 21.20 -13.36 9.97
N GLY A 14 20.37 -13.06 10.98
CA GLY A 14 20.40 -13.73 12.28
C GLY A 14 21.46 -13.20 13.25
N HIS A 15 22.11 -12.07 12.94
CA HIS A 15 23.04 -11.39 13.83
C HIS A 15 23.02 -9.87 13.61
N ALA A 16 23.53 -9.11 14.57
CA ALA A 16 23.68 -7.66 14.46
C ALA A 16 24.86 -7.28 13.55
N ALA A 17 24.84 -6.06 13.00
CA ALA A 17 25.92 -5.51 12.19
C ALA A 17 27.26 -5.43 12.94
N PRO A 18 28.41 -5.34 12.23
CA PRO A 18 28.54 -5.24 10.77
C PRO A 18 28.19 -6.53 10.03
N TYR A 19 27.65 -6.39 8.81
CA TYR A 19 27.39 -7.51 7.89
C TYR A 19 28.54 -7.62 6.88
N GLU A 20 28.91 -8.84 6.53
CA GLU A 20 29.82 -9.09 5.43
C GLU A 20 29.12 -8.86 4.09
N GLN A 21 29.84 -8.37 3.08
CA GLN A 21 29.26 -8.14 1.75
C GLN A 21 28.65 -9.42 1.16
N ALA A 22 29.28 -10.58 1.40
CA ALA A 22 28.78 -11.87 0.96
C ALA A 22 27.43 -12.27 1.58
N GLU A 23 27.09 -11.69 2.74
CA GLU A 23 25.80 -11.88 3.41
C GLU A 23 24.75 -10.97 2.75
N VAL A 24 25.08 -9.70 2.58
CA VAL A 24 24.24 -8.69 1.90
C VAL A 24 23.91 -9.12 0.47
N ASP A 25 24.90 -9.64 -0.26
CA ASP A 25 24.75 -10.12 -1.65
C ASP A 25 23.80 -11.30 -1.78
N ARG A 26 23.39 -11.96 -0.69
CA ARG A 26 22.44 -13.09 -0.71
C ARG A 26 21.01 -12.64 -0.42
N VAL A 27 20.81 -11.41 0.06
CA VAL A 27 19.48 -10.89 0.39
C VAL A 27 18.74 -10.54 -0.91
N ASP A 28 17.70 -11.32 -1.21
CA ASP A 28 16.85 -11.14 -2.39
C ASP A 28 15.43 -10.66 -2.04
N SER A 29 15.05 -10.72 -0.77
CA SER A 29 13.75 -10.30 -0.28
C SER A 29 13.86 -9.59 1.06
N VAL A 30 13.21 -8.44 1.19
CA VAL A 30 13.17 -7.66 2.43
C VAL A 30 11.74 -7.27 2.77
N LEU A 31 11.36 -7.46 4.03
CA LEU A 31 10.14 -6.93 4.62
C LEU A 31 10.50 -5.86 5.64
N VAL A 32 10.12 -4.62 5.35
CA VAL A 32 10.31 -3.46 6.21
C VAL A 32 8.95 -2.98 6.70
N ARG A 33 8.83 -2.74 8.00
CA ARG A 33 7.63 -2.14 8.61
C ARG A 33 7.99 -0.77 9.14
N PHE A 34 7.11 0.21 9.00
CA PHE A 34 7.28 1.56 9.59
C PHE A 34 8.55 2.31 9.14
N ALA A 35 9.09 1.95 7.97
CA ALA A 35 10.25 2.63 7.41
C ALA A 35 9.95 4.11 7.21
N LYS A 36 10.82 5.01 7.65
CA LYS A 36 10.69 6.45 7.37
C LYS A 36 11.33 6.85 6.05
N SER A 37 12.25 6.02 5.60
CA SER A 37 12.94 6.10 4.33
C SER A 37 13.27 4.68 3.87
N VAL A 38 13.74 4.57 2.64
CA VAL A 38 14.27 3.30 2.10
C VAL A 38 15.79 3.30 1.99
N ASP A 39 16.45 4.23 2.69
CA ASP A 39 17.90 4.36 2.66
C ASP A 39 18.54 3.01 3.03
N GLY A 40 19.46 2.54 2.19
CA GLY A 40 20.15 1.26 2.35
C GLY A 40 19.52 0.10 1.57
N LEU A 41 18.34 0.26 0.93
CA LEU A 41 17.84 -0.75 0.00
C LEU A 41 18.67 -0.81 -1.29
N SER A 42 19.23 0.31 -1.75
CA SER A 42 20.13 0.39 -2.92
C SER A 42 21.43 -0.41 -2.73
N ASP A 43 21.79 -0.72 -1.48
CA ASP A 43 22.98 -1.51 -1.14
C ASP A 43 22.74 -3.03 -1.28
N LEU A 44 21.52 -3.44 -1.66
CA LEU A 44 21.11 -4.84 -1.80
C LEU A 44 21.09 -5.25 -3.29
N PRO A 45 22.23 -5.70 -3.85
CA PRO A 45 22.38 -5.86 -5.30
C PRO A 45 21.51 -6.96 -5.91
N ARG A 46 20.94 -7.84 -5.07
CA ARG A 46 20.08 -8.96 -5.46
C ARG A 46 18.61 -8.81 -5.08
N LEU A 47 18.21 -7.65 -4.54
CA LEU A 47 16.83 -7.43 -4.11
C LEU A 47 15.85 -7.61 -5.27
N GLY A 48 15.05 -8.68 -5.20
CA GLY A 48 14.04 -9.06 -6.17
C GLY A 48 12.61 -8.87 -5.65
N ALA A 49 12.42 -8.86 -4.34
CA ALA A 49 11.15 -8.62 -3.67
C ALA A 49 11.28 -7.61 -2.52
N LEU A 50 10.40 -6.62 -2.50
CA LEU A 50 10.35 -5.60 -1.44
C LEU A 50 8.92 -5.49 -0.91
N VAL A 51 8.77 -5.67 0.40
CA VAL A 51 7.51 -5.45 1.11
C VAL A 51 7.71 -4.29 2.09
N LEU A 52 6.98 -3.21 1.90
CA LEU A 52 6.91 -2.05 2.77
C LEU A 52 5.50 -1.99 3.38
N SER A 53 5.37 -2.34 4.65
CA SER A 53 4.10 -2.26 5.36
C SER A 53 4.10 -1.05 6.29
N ALA A 54 3.10 -0.18 6.14
CA ALA A 54 2.99 1.05 6.90
C ALA A 54 4.22 1.98 6.87
N PRO A 55 5.03 2.10 5.78
CA PRO A 55 6.07 3.12 5.75
C PRO A 55 5.48 4.53 5.94
N ASP A 56 6.24 5.37 6.65
CA ASP A 56 6.00 6.80 6.79
C ASP A 56 6.49 7.54 5.54
N VAL A 57 5.99 7.10 4.37
CA VAL A 57 6.36 7.66 3.07
C VAL A 57 5.11 8.06 2.30
N THR A 58 5.16 9.25 1.72
CA THR A 58 4.09 9.80 0.86
C THR A 58 4.31 9.49 -0.62
N ALA A 59 5.49 8.99 -0.96
CA ALA A 59 5.89 8.56 -2.29
C ALA A 59 6.72 7.28 -2.21
N ILE A 60 6.58 6.44 -3.23
CA ILE A 60 7.49 5.32 -3.45
C ILE A 60 8.84 5.93 -3.84
N PRO A 61 9.95 5.50 -3.21
CA PRO A 61 11.28 5.97 -3.59
C PRO A 61 11.61 5.58 -5.03
N ASP A 62 12.58 6.26 -5.63
CA ASP A 62 13.07 5.86 -6.94
C ASP A 62 13.61 4.41 -6.90
N LEU A 63 13.07 3.56 -7.77
CA LEU A 63 13.39 2.14 -7.85
C LEU A 63 14.47 1.85 -8.91
N ALA A 64 15.04 2.87 -9.56
CA ALA A 64 16.06 2.73 -10.60
C ALA A 64 17.30 1.98 -10.10
N ASP A 65 17.66 2.17 -8.83
CA ASP A 65 18.82 1.52 -8.18
C ASP A 65 18.52 0.09 -7.70
N LEU A 66 17.31 -0.44 -7.97
CA LEU A 66 16.90 -1.82 -7.67
C LEU A 66 16.64 -2.59 -8.97
N PRO A 67 17.67 -2.84 -9.81
CA PRO A 67 17.51 -3.33 -11.18
C PRO A 67 16.95 -4.75 -11.28
N LEU A 68 16.93 -5.49 -10.16
CA LEU A 68 16.40 -6.84 -10.05
C LEU A 68 15.01 -6.91 -9.42
N LEU A 69 14.48 -5.78 -8.92
CA LEU A 69 13.18 -5.75 -8.27
C LEU A 69 12.08 -6.16 -9.25
N SER A 70 11.35 -7.19 -8.86
CA SER A 70 10.27 -7.80 -9.64
C SER A 70 8.94 -7.78 -8.90
N ILE A 71 8.99 -7.78 -7.57
CA ILE A 71 7.81 -7.77 -6.69
C ILE A 71 7.92 -6.57 -5.75
N LEU A 72 6.90 -5.73 -5.72
CA LEU A 72 6.77 -4.61 -4.79
C LEU A 72 5.40 -4.67 -4.11
N GLU A 73 5.40 -4.65 -2.78
CA GLU A 73 4.22 -4.45 -1.97
C GLU A 73 4.41 -3.20 -1.10
N VAL A 74 3.48 -2.25 -1.20
CA VAL A 74 3.40 -1.08 -0.32
C VAL A 74 1.98 -0.98 0.21
N SER A 75 1.77 -1.27 1.49
CA SER A 75 0.42 -1.30 2.08
C SER A 75 0.26 -0.30 3.23
N ASP A 76 -0.98 0.14 3.46
CA ASP A 76 -1.39 0.89 4.65
C ASP A 76 -0.60 2.19 4.88
N SER A 77 -0.30 2.90 3.79
CA SER A 77 0.60 4.07 3.81
C SER A 77 -0.05 5.31 3.20
N ASP A 78 0.72 6.40 3.16
CA ASP A 78 0.29 7.69 2.60
C ASP A 78 0.72 7.88 1.14
N VAL A 79 0.98 6.79 0.40
CA VAL A 79 1.44 6.88 -0.99
C VAL A 79 0.39 7.55 -1.85
N THR A 80 0.78 8.62 -2.54
CA THR A 80 -0.05 9.35 -3.50
C THR A 80 0.53 9.33 -4.92
N ASP A 81 1.86 9.20 -5.04
CA ASP A 81 2.58 9.19 -6.32
C ASP A 81 3.19 7.80 -6.59
N VAL A 82 2.91 7.28 -7.79
CA VAL A 82 3.36 5.97 -8.28
C VAL A 82 4.31 6.08 -9.48
N ARG A 83 4.79 7.28 -9.84
CA ARG A 83 5.72 7.48 -10.98
C ARG A 83 7.01 6.68 -10.85
N ALA A 84 7.49 6.46 -9.63
CA ALA A 84 8.69 5.67 -9.38
C ALA A 84 8.57 4.21 -9.86
N LEU A 85 7.36 3.68 -10.04
CA LEU A 85 7.18 2.33 -10.59
C LEU A 85 7.70 2.23 -12.03
N THR A 86 7.65 3.34 -12.78
CA THR A 86 8.10 3.40 -14.18
C THR A 86 9.61 3.27 -14.33
N THR A 87 10.38 3.49 -13.25
CA THR A 87 11.85 3.42 -13.27
C THR A 87 12.38 2.02 -13.00
N ALA A 88 11.53 1.10 -12.49
CA ALA A 88 11.92 -0.28 -12.19
C ALA A 88 11.85 -1.17 -13.44
N PRO A 89 12.98 -1.57 -14.05
CA PRO A 89 12.98 -2.20 -15.37
C PRO A 89 12.43 -3.62 -15.37
N ARG A 90 12.33 -4.29 -14.21
CA ARG A 90 11.91 -5.70 -14.08
C ARG A 90 10.64 -5.90 -13.27
N LEU A 91 9.97 -4.82 -12.88
CA LEU A 91 8.79 -4.88 -12.02
C LEU A 91 7.63 -5.59 -12.73
N ARG A 92 7.06 -6.59 -12.06
CA ARG A 92 6.00 -7.47 -12.60
C ARG A 92 4.80 -7.51 -11.69
N ASP A 93 5.01 -7.65 -10.39
CA ASP A 93 3.94 -7.80 -9.42
C ASP A 93 3.96 -6.61 -8.47
N VAL A 94 2.88 -5.83 -8.47
CA VAL A 94 2.73 -4.64 -7.65
C VAL A 94 1.47 -4.73 -6.82
N SER A 95 1.61 -4.51 -5.52
CA SER A 95 0.50 -4.38 -4.58
C SER A 95 0.61 -3.03 -3.87
N LEU A 96 -0.42 -2.20 -3.97
CA LEU A 96 -0.51 -0.84 -3.41
C LEU A 96 -1.74 -0.70 -2.53
N LEU A 97 -2.06 -1.76 -1.78
CA LEU A 97 -3.24 -1.86 -0.95
C LEU A 97 -3.35 -0.71 0.06
N ARG A 98 -4.53 -0.08 0.12
CA ARG A 98 -4.87 0.88 1.17
C ARG A 98 -3.84 2.01 1.28
N ASN A 99 -3.69 2.73 0.17
CA ASN A 99 -2.92 3.96 0.08
C ASN A 99 -3.85 5.13 -0.30
N LYS A 100 -3.27 6.27 -0.70
CA LYS A 100 -4.00 7.50 -1.05
C LYS A 100 -3.82 7.84 -2.54
N ILE A 101 -3.67 6.82 -3.38
CA ILE A 101 -3.42 6.98 -4.81
C ILE A 101 -4.71 7.43 -5.49
N THR A 102 -4.61 8.50 -6.28
CA THR A 102 -5.72 9.03 -7.09
C THR A 102 -5.45 8.87 -8.59
N ASP A 103 -4.19 8.98 -9.00
CA ASP A 103 -3.75 8.92 -10.40
C ASP A 103 -2.91 7.67 -10.67
N LEU A 104 -3.41 6.80 -11.55
CA LEU A 104 -2.72 5.59 -12.02
C LEU A 104 -2.19 5.72 -13.44
N VAL A 105 -2.35 6.85 -14.12
CA VAL A 105 -1.86 7.05 -15.49
C VAL A 105 -0.38 6.67 -15.65
N PRO A 106 0.54 7.00 -14.72
CA PRO A 106 1.95 6.61 -14.84
C PRO A 106 2.17 5.10 -14.95
N VAL A 107 1.28 4.28 -14.37
CA VAL A 107 1.41 2.81 -14.38
C VAL A 107 1.26 2.24 -15.80
N LEU A 108 0.69 3.02 -16.73
CA LEU A 108 0.63 2.63 -18.14
C LEU A 108 2.03 2.49 -18.76
N ASP A 109 3.05 3.18 -18.24
CA ASP A 109 4.42 3.08 -18.75
C ASP A 109 5.18 1.84 -18.22
N CYS A 110 4.61 1.10 -17.26
CA CYS A 110 5.20 -0.13 -16.73
C CYS A 110 5.05 -1.29 -17.72
N ALA A 111 5.95 -1.39 -18.70
CA ALA A 111 5.85 -2.32 -19.82
C ALA A 111 5.89 -3.82 -19.44
N ARG A 112 6.42 -4.16 -18.25
CA ARG A 112 6.56 -5.54 -17.77
C ARG A 112 5.59 -5.90 -16.66
N LEU A 113 4.65 -5.01 -16.31
CA LEU A 113 3.68 -5.27 -15.27
C LEU A 113 2.78 -6.45 -15.65
N GLU A 114 2.68 -7.44 -14.77
CA GLU A 114 1.88 -8.65 -14.93
C GLU A 114 0.70 -8.66 -13.95
N SER A 115 0.88 -8.08 -12.76
CA SER A 115 -0.15 -7.96 -11.72
C SER A 115 -0.13 -6.59 -11.04
N LEU A 116 -1.32 -6.05 -10.79
CA LEU A 116 -1.53 -4.84 -10.02
C LEU A 116 -2.69 -5.01 -9.04
N ASP A 117 -2.46 -4.74 -7.76
CA ASP A 117 -3.52 -4.58 -6.77
C ASP A 117 -3.53 -3.15 -6.22
N VAL A 118 -4.67 -2.48 -6.32
CA VAL A 118 -4.89 -1.08 -5.88
C VAL A 118 -6.10 -0.96 -4.96
N THR A 119 -6.53 -2.07 -4.35
CA THR A 119 -7.70 -2.12 -3.45
C THR A 119 -7.57 -1.11 -2.31
N GLY A 120 -8.67 -0.41 -1.99
CA GLY A 120 -8.72 0.58 -0.92
C GLY A 120 -8.04 1.92 -1.25
N ASN A 121 -7.90 2.29 -2.53
CA ASN A 121 -7.39 3.61 -2.93
C ASN A 121 -8.52 4.52 -3.46
N PRO A 122 -8.43 5.85 -3.21
CA PRO A 122 -9.37 6.87 -3.73
C PRO A 122 -9.09 7.19 -5.22
N LEU A 123 -9.06 6.17 -6.08
CA LEU A 123 -8.75 6.34 -7.50
C LEU A 123 -9.70 7.34 -8.15
N SER A 124 -9.17 8.26 -8.96
CA SER A 124 -10.00 9.14 -9.79
C SER A 124 -10.88 8.31 -10.74
N GLU A 125 -11.96 8.90 -11.25
CA GLU A 125 -12.84 8.22 -12.21
C GLU A 125 -12.07 7.77 -13.47
N ASP A 126 -11.13 8.60 -13.95
CA ASP A 126 -10.27 8.25 -15.07
C ASP A 126 -9.36 7.05 -14.74
N SER A 127 -8.71 7.07 -13.57
CA SER A 127 -7.90 5.94 -13.10
C SER A 127 -8.74 4.67 -12.99
N TYR A 128 -9.90 4.73 -12.32
CA TYR A 128 -10.73 3.56 -12.03
C TYR A 128 -11.37 2.97 -13.29
N ARG A 129 -11.96 3.81 -14.15
CA ARG A 129 -12.74 3.33 -15.31
C ARG A 129 -11.88 3.12 -16.55
N ARG A 130 -10.94 4.02 -16.85
CA ARG A 130 -10.13 3.95 -18.08
C ARG A 130 -8.82 3.20 -17.84
N VAL A 131 -8.00 3.66 -16.89
CA VAL A 131 -6.64 3.11 -16.72
C VAL A 131 -6.69 1.63 -16.31
N LEU A 132 -7.55 1.25 -15.37
CA LEU A 132 -7.69 -0.17 -14.99
C LEU A 132 -8.17 -1.04 -16.17
N ALA A 133 -9.04 -0.52 -17.03
CA ALA A 133 -9.49 -1.24 -18.23
C ALA A 133 -8.35 -1.43 -19.23
N GLU A 134 -7.58 -0.37 -19.51
CA GLU A 134 -6.44 -0.40 -20.42
C GLU A 134 -5.35 -1.38 -19.95
N LEU A 135 -5.09 -1.45 -18.63
CA LEU A 135 -4.18 -2.44 -18.06
C LEU A 135 -4.70 -3.87 -18.24
N ARG A 136 -5.99 -4.11 -18.03
CA ARG A 136 -6.61 -5.43 -18.27
C ARG A 136 -6.54 -5.84 -19.74
N ASP A 137 -6.77 -4.91 -20.66
CA ASP A 137 -6.68 -5.15 -22.11
C ASP A 137 -5.25 -5.52 -22.54
N ARG A 138 -4.24 -5.02 -21.83
CA ARG A 138 -2.83 -5.42 -21.99
C ARG A 138 -2.50 -6.79 -21.39
N GLY A 139 -3.44 -7.45 -20.72
CA GLY A 139 -3.25 -8.73 -20.05
C GLY A 139 -2.72 -8.62 -18.62
N VAL A 140 -2.69 -7.43 -18.02
CA VAL A 140 -2.33 -7.27 -16.61
C VAL A 140 -3.47 -7.79 -15.74
N ARG A 141 -3.15 -8.63 -14.76
CA ARG A 141 -4.11 -9.05 -13.74
C ARG A 141 -4.32 -7.88 -12.77
N VAL A 142 -5.48 -7.23 -12.86
CA VAL A 142 -5.82 -6.06 -12.04
C VAL A 142 -6.86 -6.40 -10.97
N VAL A 143 -6.50 -6.18 -9.71
CA VAL A 143 -7.36 -6.23 -8.54
C VAL A 143 -7.59 -4.81 -8.02
N ALA A 144 -8.84 -4.46 -7.74
CA ALA A 144 -9.25 -3.17 -7.22
C ALA A 144 -10.53 -3.35 -6.40
N SER A 145 -10.87 -2.36 -5.56
CA SER A 145 -12.16 -2.30 -4.86
C SER A 145 -13.32 -2.40 -5.85
N GLN A 146 -14.42 -3.03 -5.44
CA GLN A 146 -15.64 -3.00 -6.26
C GLN A 146 -16.20 -1.58 -6.26
N GLU A 147 -17.16 -1.31 -7.14
CA GLU A 147 -17.66 0.04 -7.37
C GLU A 147 -18.18 0.68 -6.08
N ARG A 148 -18.87 -0.09 -5.23
CA ARG A 148 -19.41 0.40 -3.95
C ARG A 148 -18.31 0.82 -2.99
N GLU A 149 -17.31 -0.03 -2.71
CA GLU A 149 -16.24 0.33 -1.76
C GLU A 149 -15.35 1.45 -2.31
N TRP A 150 -15.14 1.48 -3.63
CA TRP A 150 -14.41 2.55 -4.29
C TRP A 150 -15.13 3.90 -4.15
N THR A 151 -16.44 3.96 -4.43
CA THR A 151 -17.21 5.20 -4.27
C THR A 151 -17.24 5.68 -2.82
N LEU A 152 -17.31 4.75 -1.86
CA LEU A 152 -17.25 5.07 -0.43
C LEU A 152 -15.87 5.61 -0.02
N THR A 153 -14.79 5.03 -0.54
CA THR A 153 -13.41 5.54 -0.34
C THR A 153 -13.26 6.95 -0.92
N LEU A 154 -13.81 7.21 -2.10
CA LEU A 154 -13.82 8.56 -2.69
C LEU A 154 -14.61 9.56 -1.84
N ALA A 155 -15.80 9.17 -1.37
CA ALA A 155 -16.66 10.02 -0.54
C ALA A 155 -16.00 10.36 0.80
N LEU A 156 -15.36 9.39 1.46
CA LEU A 156 -14.53 9.60 2.65
C LEU A 156 -13.48 10.68 2.40
N HIS A 157 -12.70 10.54 1.33
CA HIS A 157 -11.66 11.51 0.98
C HIS A 157 -12.23 12.90 0.66
N ALA A 158 -13.38 12.97 -0.02
CA ALA A 158 -14.08 14.23 -0.29
C ALA A 158 -14.57 14.92 0.98
N ALA A 159 -14.94 14.14 2.01
CA ALA A 159 -15.29 14.62 3.34
C ALA A 159 -14.06 14.98 4.21
N GLY A 160 -12.83 14.88 3.67
CA GLY A 160 -11.59 15.16 4.41
C GLY A 160 -11.16 14.03 5.35
N LEU A 161 -11.76 12.84 5.22
CA LEU A 161 -11.43 11.63 5.97
C LEU A 161 -10.53 10.75 5.09
N PRO A 162 -9.21 10.70 5.33
CA PRO A 162 -8.28 10.02 4.45
C PRO A 162 -8.21 8.52 4.78
N PHE A 163 -9.36 7.86 4.81
CA PHE A 163 -9.54 6.46 5.18
C PHE A 163 -9.73 5.59 3.95
N SER A 164 -9.23 4.37 4.01
CA SER A 164 -9.46 3.36 2.98
C SER A 164 -10.62 2.46 3.39
N TYR A 165 -11.57 2.25 2.47
CA TYR A 165 -12.67 1.33 2.66
C TYR A 165 -12.60 0.18 1.65
N TYR A 166 -12.71 -1.05 2.13
CA TYR A 166 -12.46 -2.23 1.30
C TYR A 166 -13.12 -3.50 1.85
N LEU A 167 -13.29 -4.51 0.99
CA LEU A 167 -13.78 -5.82 1.38
C LEU A 167 -12.62 -6.72 1.85
N GLY A 168 -12.69 -7.18 3.09
CA GLY A 168 -11.75 -8.14 3.67
C GLY A 168 -11.95 -9.56 3.15
N GLY A 169 -10.96 -10.43 3.36
CA GLY A 169 -10.99 -11.82 2.89
C GLY A 169 -12.04 -12.73 3.56
N ASP A 170 -12.74 -12.22 4.57
CA ASP A 170 -13.81 -12.89 5.31
C ASP A 170 -15.19 -12.25 5.09
N ASP A 171 -15.34 -11.57 3.95
CA ASP A 171 -16.55 -10.85 3.52
C ASP A 171 -16.96 -9.67 4.43
N ARG A 172 -16.11 -9.27 5.38
CA ARG A 172 -16.34 -8.06 6.19
C ARG A 172 -15.90 -6.82 5.44
N HIS A 173 -16.66 -5.73 5.62
CA HIS A 173 -16.30 -4.45 5.03
C HIS A 173 -15.52 -3.64 6.05
N LEU A 174 -14.30 -3.33 5.69
CA LEU A 174 -13.29 -2.83 6.60
C LEU A 174 -12.98 -1.38 6.27
N LEU A 175 -12.91 -0.57 7.31
CA LEU A 175 -12.41 0.79 7.26
C LEU A 175 -11.05 0.83 7.97
N SER A 176 -10.03 1.36 7.32
CA SER A 176 -8.69 1.53 7.88
C SER A 176 -8.24 2.99 7.90
N ARG A 177 -7.20 3.26 8.70
CA ARG A 177 -6.49 4.55 8.75
C ARG A 177 -5.09 4.37 8.17
N PRO A 178 -4.90 4.43 6.83
CA PRO A 178 -3.58 4.37 6.23
C PRO A 178 -2.69 5.51 6.74
N GLY A 179 -1.40 5.21 6.85
CA GLY A 179 -0.36 6.17 7.23
C GLY A 179 -0.16 6.29 8.74
N VAL A 180 1.12 6.39 9.14
CA VAL A 180 1.52 6.41 10.55
C VAL A 180 1.17 7.72 11.26
N ALA A 181 0.83 8.78 10.52
CA ALA A 181 0.39 10.06 11.07
C ALA A 181 -0.93 9.96 11.87
N ARG A 182 -1.75 8.92 11.61
CA ARG A 182 -3.07 8.73 12.24
C ARG A 182 -3.21 7.47 13.06
N SER A 183 -2.42 6.44 12.75
CA SER A 183 -2.38 5.21 13.54
C SER A 183 -0.93 4.77 13.73
N PRO A 184 -0.47 4.47 14.96
CA PRO A 184 0.86 3.90 15.16
C PRO A 184 1.01 2.51 14.51
N TYR A 185 -0.11 1.86 14.19
CA TYR A 185 -0.16 0.54 13.58
C TYR A 185 -1.22 0.50 12.47
N PRO A 186 -1.02 1.18 11.32
CA PRO A 186 -2.06 1.35 10.32
C PRO A 186 -2.39 0.08 9.52
N HIS A 187 -1.61 -1.00 9.72
CA HIS A 187 -1.80 -2.32 9.11
C HIS A 187 -2.67 -3.25 9.97
N VAL A 188 -3.10 -2.83 11.17
CA VAL A 188 -3.98 -3.58 12.07
C VAL A 188 -5.05 -2.67 12.66
N GLY A 189 -6.02 -3.26 13.35
CA GLY A 189 -7.04 -2.50 14.05
C GLY A 189 -8.06 -1.87 13.11
N HIS A 190 -8.27 -2.47 11.94
CA HIS A 190 -9.32 -2.05 11.02
C HIS A 190 -10.66 -2.40 11.62
N ILE A 191 -11.65 -1.55 11.39
CA ILE A 191 -12.98 -1.71 11.96
C ILE A 191 -13.94 -2.23 10.92
N ASN A 192 -14.85 -3.13 11.33
CA ASN A 192 -15.96 -3.54 10.48
C ASN A 192 -17.03 -2.45 10.48
N VAL A 193 -17.33 -1.91 9.30
CA VAL A 193 -18.38 -0.91 9.10
C VAL A 193 -19.20 -1.37 7.88
N PRO A 194 -20.44 -1.86 8.08
CA PRO A 194 -21.34 -2.19 6.97
C PRO A 194 -21.51 -1.00 6.00
N PRO A 195 -21.62 -1.24 4.69
CA PRO A 195 -21.73 -0.17 3.70
C PRO A 195 -22.89 0.79 3.97
N ASP A 196 -24.08 0.28 4.30
CA ASP A 196 -25.27 1.10 4.57
C ASP A 196 -25.06 2.04 5.78
N GLU A 197 -24.32 1.58 6.80
CA GLU A 197 -23.95 2.41 7.97
C GLU A 197 -22.98 3.52 7.55
N LEU A 198 -21.98 3.20 6.75
CA LEU A 198 -21.00 4.18 6.28
C LEU A 198 -21.61 5.23 5.35
N GLU A 199 -22.49 4.81 4.44
CA GLU A 199 -23.24 5.70 3.53
C GLU A 199 -24.09 6.69 4.34
N HIS A 200 -24.85 6.21 5.33
CA HIS A 200 -25.66 7.07 6.21
C HIS A 200 -24.80 8.07 6.99
N LEU A 201 -23.67 7.63 7.56
CA LEU A 201 -22.75 8.52 8.26
C LEU A 201 -22.16 9.59 7.34
N LEU A 202 -21.78 9.23 6.10
CA LEU A 202 -21.24 10.18 5.13
C LEU A 202 -22.28 11.25 4.70
N ASP A 203 -23.55 10.88 4.65
CA ASP A 203 -24.62 11.82 4.27
C ASP A 203 -25.02 12.75 5.44
N ASP A 204 -25.10 12.22 6.66
CA ASP A 204 -25.71 12.93 7.80
C ASP A 204 -24.70 13.46 8.84
N ASP A 205 -23.65 12.71 9.15
CA ASP A 205 -22.63 13.10 10.15
C ASP A 205 -21.25 12.47 9.88
N PRO A 206 -20.48 12.99 8.91
CA PRO A 206 -19.15 12.45 8.60
C PRO A 206 -18.18 12.51 9.79
N ALA A 207 -18.37 13.47 10.71
CA ALA A 207 -17.53 13.59 11.90
C ALA A 207 -17.71 12.40 12.86
N GLY A 208 -18.83 11.70 12.79
CA GLY A 208 -19.11 10.49 13.55
C GLY A 208 -18.32 9.25 13.12
N ILE A 209 -17.65 9.27 11.95
CA ILE A 209 -16.88 8.14 11.42
C ILE A 209 -15.56 7.94 12.17
N GLU A 210 -14.83 9.03 12.46
CA GLU A 210 -13.53 8.96 13.15
C GLU A 210 -13.64 8.32 14.56
N PRO A 211 -14.63 8.65 15.41
CA PRO A 211 -14.84 7.97 16.69
C PRO A 211 -15.08 6.45 16.62
N LEU A 212 -15.51 5.89 15.48
CA LEU A 212 -15.77 4.44 15.37
C LEU A 212 -14.52 3.58 15.60
N PHE A 213 -13.33 4.12 15.37
CA PHE A 213 -12.06 3.43 15.61
C PHE A 213 -11.74 3.26 17.10
N ASP A 214 -12.39 4.04 17.97
CA ASP A 214 -12.20 3.95 19.42
C ASP A 214 -13.16 2.93 20.06
N ASP A 215 -14.09 2.36 19.28
CA ASP A 215 -15.03 1.33 19.73
C ASP A 215 -14.36 -0.07 19.71
N PRO A 216 -14.02 -0.65 20.87
CA PRO A 216 -13.29 -1.91 20.94
C PRO A 216 -14.07 -3.10 20.35
N ASP A 217 -15.40 -3.02 20.27
CA ASP A 217 -16.23 -4.10 19.73
C ASP A 217 -16.17 -4.16 18.19
N ARG A 218 -15.69 -3.08 17.56
CA ARG A 218 -15.52 -3.00 16.09
C ARG A 218 -14.12 -3.34 15.62
N VAL A 219 -13.12 -3.20 16.50
CA VAL A 219 -11.70 -3.32 16.14
C VAL A 219 -11.30 -4.77 15.95
N LEU A 220 -10.77 -5.06 14.77
CA LEU A 220 -10.27 -6.38 14.41
C LEU A 220 -8.74 -6.39 14.48
N TRP A 221 -8.21 -6.91 15.58
CA TRP A 221 -6.76 -7.01 15.84
C TRP A 221 -6.07 -8.20 15.15
N HIS A 222 -6.82 -9.04 14.43
CA HIS A 222 -6.35 -10.32 13.90
C HIS A 222 -6.44 -10.45 12.38
N LEU A 223 -6.41 -9.33 11.66
CA LEU A 223 -6.40 -9.30 10.19
C LEU A 223 -5.00 -9.44 9.61
#